data_AF-A0A0A9F8Z1-F1
#
_entry.id   AF-A0A0A9F8Z1-F1
#
_cell.length_a   1.000
_cell.length_b   1.000
_cell.length_c   1.000
_cell.angle_alpha   90.00
_cell.angle_beta   90.00
_cell.angle_gamma   90.00
#
_symmetry.space_group_name_H-M   'P 1'
#
loop_
_entity.id
_entity.type
_entity.pdbx_description
1 polymer ?
#
loop_
_entity_poly.entity_id
_entity_poly.type
_entity_poly.pdbx_seq_one_letter_code
_entity_poly.pdbx_strand_id
1 'polypeptide(L)' 'MTCIISVKVPDPEFEGQTKTRLGNPEVRRLVEQSVQENLTEYLELHPDVLDSILTKSLNALKELIDYCSVEGCIGSKAG' A
#
# COMPACT_ATOMS: atom_id res chain seq x y z
N MET A 1 1.93 -0.99 -8.66
CA MET A 1 0.71 -0.23 -8.33
C MET A 1 0.98 1.22 -8.66
N THR A 2 0.00 1.93 -9.24
CA THR A 2 0.13 3.36 -9.57
C THR A 2 -1.16 4.05 -9.11
N CYS A 3 -1.04 5.11 -8.31
CA CYS A 3 -2.18 5.93 -7.90
C CYS A 3 -1.77 7.41 -7.84
N ILE A 4 -2.76 8.30 -7.96
CA ILE A 4 -2.59 9.74 -7.83
C ILE A 4 -3.53 10.22 -6.73
N ILE A 5 -2.99 10.93 -5.75
CA ILE A 5 -3.76 11.52 -4.65
C ILE A 5 -3.58 13.04 -4.73
N SER A 6 -4.69 13.76 -4.82
CA SER A 6 -4.71 15.23 -4.87
C SER A 6 -5.62 15.75 -3.76
N VAL A 7 -5.07 16.62 -2.91
CA VAL A 7 -5.78 17.24 -1.79
C VAL A 7 -5.63 18.74 -1.84
N LYS A 8 -6.71 19.47 -1.53
CA LYS A 8 -6.70 20.92 -1.34
C LYS A 8 -6.70 21.20 0.15
N VAL A 9 -5.67 21.88 0.64
CA VAL A 9 -5.49 22.18 2.06
C VAL A 9 -5.38 23.71 2.22
N PRO A 10 -6.21 24.34 3.07
CA PRO A 10 -6.22 25.79 3.24
C PRO A 10 -4.93 26.33 3.88
N ASP A 11 -4.36 25.62 4.87
CA ASP A 11 -3.13 26.00 5.56
C ASP A 11 -2.12 24.84 5.54
N PRO A 12 -1.41 24.62 4.42
CA PRO A 12 -0.53 23.47 4.27
C PRO A 12 0.79 23.68 5.03
N GLU A 13 1.10 22.75 5.92
CA GLU A 13 2.38 22.65 6.60
C GLU A 13 3.25 21.65 5.84
N PHE A 14 4.50 22.00 5.55
CA PHE A 14 5.42 21.10 4.87
C PHE A 14 6.69 20.88 5.69
N GLU A 15 7.18 19.64 5.68
CA GLU A 15 8.51 19.34 6.24
C GLU A 15 9.58 19.75 5.22
N GLY A 16 10.44 20.68 5.63
CA GLY A 16 11.56 21.16 4.83
C GLY A 16 11.19 22.15 3.72
N GLN A 17 12.21 22.81 3.19
CA GLN A 17 12.05 23.90 2.23
C GLN A 17 11.52 23.44 0.86
N THR A 18 11.81 22.21 0.45
CA THR A 18 11.43 21.65 -0.86
C THR A 18 9.99 21.14 -0.95
N LYS A 19 9.19 21.26 0.13
CA LYS A 19 7.78 20.83 0.17
C LYS A 19 7.58 19.35 -0.20
N THR A 20 8.53 18.49 0.17
CA THR A 20 8.52 17.08 -0.22
C THR A 20 7.54 16.23 0.59
N ARG A 21 7.17 16.69 1.79
CA ARG A 21 6.24 16.01 2.70
C ARG A 21 5.26 16.99 3.30
N LEU A 22 3.97 16.69 3.18
CA LEU A 22 2.90 17.43 3.85
C LEU A 22 2.84 16.98 5.32
N GLY A 23 2.94 17.95 6.23
CA GLY A 23 3.00 17.76 7.68
C GLY A 23 1.65 17.82 8.37
N ASN A 24 0.54 18.18 7.70
CA ASN A 24 -0.79 18.26 8.33
C ASN A 24 -1.31 16.85 8.72
N PRO A 25 -1.35 16.48 10.02
CA PRO A 25 -1.76 15.14 10.43
C PRO A 25 -3.26 14.92 10.26
N GLU A 26 -4.06 15.98 10.26
CA GLU A 26 -5.51 15.93 10.03
C GLU A 26 -5.83 15.54 8.58
N VAL A 27 -5.14 16.11 7.59
CA VAL A 27 -5.29 15.76 6.17
C VAL A 27 -5.04 14.27 5.95
N ARG A 28 -4.03 13.71 6.62
CA ARG A 28 -3.76 12.28 6.57
C ARG A 28 -4.95 11.46 7.06
N ARG A 29 -5.52 11.80 8.23
CA ARG A 29 -6.67 11.09 8.79
C ARG A 29 -7.89 11.16 7.87
N LEU A 30 -8.17 12.34 7.31
CA LEU A 30 -9.28 12.53 6.37
C LEU A 30 -9.14 11.69 5.10
N VAL A 31 -7.94 11.67 4.52
CA VAL A 31 -7.66 10.86 3.32
C VAL A 31 -7.74 9.37 3.64
N GLU A 32 -7.16 8.92 4.76
CA GLU A 32 -7.24 7.52 5.21
C GLU A 32 -8.70 7.08 5.36
N GLN A 33 -9.53 7.86 6.05
CA GLN A 33 -10.95 7.57 6.22
C GLN A 33 -11.69 7.53 4.87
N SER A 34 -11.50 8.55 4.03
CA SER A 34 -12.17 8.63 2.73
C SER A 34 -11.80 7.46 1.82
N VAL A 35 -10.51 7.10 1.77
CA VAL A 35 -10.06 5.96 0.97
C VAL A 35 -10.63 4.67 1.53
N GLN A 36 -10.64 4.49 2.86
CA GLN A 36 -11.18 3.28 3.47
C GLN A 36 -12.66 3.08 3.15
N GLU A 37 -13.49 4.11 3.37
CA GLU A 37 -14.93 4.03 3.11
C GLU A 37 -15.23 3.73 1.63
N ASN A 38 -14.69 4.54 0.71
CA ASN A 38 -14.99 4.42 -0.71
C ASN A 38 -14.38 3.15 -1.33
N LEU A 39 -13.18 2.75 -0.91
CA LEU A 39 -12.55 1.53 -1.42
C LEU A 39 -13.26 0.28 -0.90
N THR A 40 -13.67 0.26 0.37
CA THR A 40 -14.45 -0.85 0.93
C THR A 40 -15.76 -1.01 0.18
N GLU A 41 -16.53 0.07 0.00
CA GLU A 41 -17.79 0.04 -0.75
C GLU A 41 -17.57 -0.46 -2.19
N TYR A 42 -16.55 0.06 -2.88
CA TYR A 42 -16.23 -0.37 -4.24
C TYR A 42 -15.91 -1.87 -4.31
N LEU A 43 -15.12 -2.39 -3.38
CA LEU A 43 -14.73 -3.80 -3.38
C LEU A 43 -15.89 -4.73 -3.01
N GLU A 44 -16.82 -4.28 -2.16
CA GLU A 44 -18.05 -5.03 -1.85
C GLU A 44 -18.97 -5.16 -3.07
N LEU A 45 -19.03 -4.12 -3.90
CA LEU A 45 -19.81 -4.12 -5.15
C LEU A 45 -19.12 -4.87 -6.31
N HIS A 46 -17.79 -5.04 -6.24
CA HIS A 46 -16.95 -5.63 -7.29
C HIS A 46 -16.09 -6.79 -6.76
N PRO A 47 -16.70 -7.95 -6.42
CA PRO A 47 -15.98 -9.09 -5.85
C PRO A 47 -14.94 -9.70 -6.81
N ASP A 48 -15.16 -9.61 -8.12
CA ASP A 48 -14.21 -10.06 -9.16
C ASP A 48 -12.90 -9.24 -9.14
N VAL A 49 -13.01 -7.92 -8.93
CA VAL A 49 -11.85 -7.03 -8.80
C VAL A 49 -11.12 -7.32 -7.49
N LEU A 50 -11.85 -7.52 -6.39
CA LEU A 50 -11.29 -7.91 -5.10
C LEU A 50 -10.48 -9.20 -5.20
N ASP A 51 -11.05 -10.24 -5.80
CA ASP A 51 -10.38 -11.53 -5.99
C ASP A 51 -9.11 -11.40 -6.83
N SER A 52 -9.12 -10.57 -7.88
CA SER A 52 -7.94 -10.30 -8.70
C SER A 52 -6.83 -9.62 -7.90
N ILE A 53 -7.18 -8.63 -7.07
CA ILE A 53 -6.23 -7.93 -6.18
C ILE A 53 -5.66 -8.88 -5.14
N LEU A 54 -6.51 -9.67 -4.47
CA LEU A 54 -6.09 -10.65 -3.47
C LEU A 54 -5.16 -11.72 -4.08
N THR A 55 -5.52 -12.26 -5.23
CA THR A 55 -4.70 -13.27 -5.92
C THR A 55 -3.31 -12.72 -6.25
N LYS A 56 -3.22 -11.50 -6.80
CA LYS A 56 -1.93 -10.85 -7.08
C LYS A 56 -1.11 -10.62 -5.81
N SER A 57 -1.76 -10.21 -4.73
CA SER A 57 -1.10 -9.92 -3.45
C SER A 57 -0.57 -11.20 -2.78
N LEU A 58 -1.36 -12.28 -2.81
CA LEU A 58 -0.97 -13.59 -2.30
C LEU A 58 0.14 -14.22 -3.12
N ASN A 59 0.10 -14.10 -4.45
CA ASN A 59 1.18 -14.58 -5.32
C ASN A 59 2.50 -13.86 -5.01
N ALA A 60 2.47 -12.53 -4.87
CA ALA A 60 3.66 -11.77 -4.47
C ALA A 60 4.19 -12.20 -3.09
N LEU A 61 3.31 -12.42 -2.10
CA LEU A 61 3.71 -12.94 -0.79
C LEU A 61 4.33 -14.34 -0.89
N LYS A 62 3.73 -15.23 -1.69
CA LYS A 62 4.24 -16.58 -1.90
C LYS A 62 5.63 -16.57 -2.53
N GLU A 63 5.85 -15.74 -3.55
CA GLU A 63 7.17 -15.56 -4.18
C GLU A 63 8.22 -15.09 -3.16
N LEU A 64 7.86 -14.17 -2.26
CA LEU A 64 8.76 -13.70 -1.20
C LEU A 64 9.11 -14.81 -0.19
N ILE A 65 8.15 -15.65 0.21
CA ILE A 65 8.39 -16.76 1.15
C ILE A 65 9.23 -17.86 0.50
N ASP A 66 8.98 -18.15 -0.77
CA ASP A 66 9.74 -19.16 -1.53
C ASP A 66 11.21 -18.73 -1.67
N TYR A 67 11.45 -17.44 -1.98
CA TYR A 67 12.80 -16.87 -2.01
C TYR A 67 13.55 -17.06 -0.67
N CYS A 68 12.90 -16.78 0.46
CA CYS A 68 13.47 -16.99 1.80
C CYS A 68 13.79 -18.47 2.08
N SER A 69 12.91 -19.38 1.66
CA SER A 69 13.09 -20.84 1.83
C SER A 69 14.26 -21.37 0.99
N VAL A 70 14.44 -20.86 -0.23
CA VAL A 70 15.57 -21.19 -1.09
C VAL A 70 16.89 -20.67 -0.51
N GLU A 71 16.94 -19.44 0.02
CA GLU A 71 18.14 -18.91 0.69
C GLU A 71 18.51 -19.70 1.97
N GLY A 72 17.52 -20.15 2.74
CA GLY A 72 17.75 -21.07 3.86
C GLY A 72 18.32 -22.43 3.44
N CYS A 73 17.92 -22.94 2.27
CA CYS A 73 18.38 -24.23 1.73
C CYS A 73 19.81 -24.18 1.17
N ILE A 74 20.22 -23.07 0.54
CA ILE A 74 21.60 -22.90 0.02
C ILE A 74 22.62 -22.75 1.16
N GLY A 75 22.22 -22.21 2.32
CA GLY A 75 23.08 -22.09 3.50
C GLY A 75 23.40 -23.42 4.19
N SER A 76 22.58 -24.47 4.01
CA SER A 76 22.77 -25.78 4.67
C SER A 76 23.65 -26.77 3.90
N LYS A 77 24.09 -26.45 2.67
CA LYS A 77 24.93 -27.35 1.85
C LYS A 77 26.42 -26.98 1.83
N ALA A 78 26.83 -26.00 2.64
CA ALA A 78 28.24 -25.66 2.87
C ALA A 78 28.65 -26.11 4.27
N GLY A 79 28.81 -27.43 4.46
CA GLY A 79 29.27 -28.05 5.70
C GLY A 79 29.77 -29.46 5.43
#